data_AF-A0A182FD41-F1
#
_entry.id   AF-A0A182FD41-F1
#
_cell.length_a   1.000
_cell.length_b   1.000
_cell.length_c   1.000
_cell.angle_alpha   90.00
_cell.angle_beta   90.00
_cell.angle_gamma   90.00
#
_symmetry.space_group_name_H-M   'P 1'
#
loop_
_entity.id
_entity.type
_entity.pdbx_description
1 polymer ?
#
loop_
_entity_poly.entity_id
_entity_poly.type
_entity_poly.pdbx_seq_one_letter_code
_entity_poly.pdbx_strand_id
1 'polypeptide(L)'
;MLPKAIQLMVLAVLAAVMLVGVCHACKISEYPCRGGASCVPLDKYCDGRDDCGDGSDEPKMCTVCNRTYYGDIGRTYTLTVPPPQWNRLPFLCHLTFTASGHEQGDIVQVSDFDVASFPSKANRAGQQGSNRAAIPMTRPFI
;
A
#
# COMPACT_ATOMS: atom_id res chain seq x y z
N MET A 1 7.98 -44.58 26.93
CA MET A 1 6.58 -44.15 27.14
C MET A 1 6.62 -42.87 27.95
N LEU A 2 6.36 -41.71 27.35
CA LEU A 2 6.26 -40.47 28.12
C LEU A 2 5.05 -40.58 29.07
N PRO A 3 5.11 -40.00 30.29
CA PRO A 3 3.95 -39.95 31.18
C PRO A 3 2.79 -39.25 30.47
N LYS A 4 1.57 -39.81 30.57
CA LYS A 4 0.35 -39.21 29.98
C LYS A 4 0.16 -37.74 30.37
N ALA A 5 0.62 -37.36 31.56
CA ALA A 5 0.63 -35.97 32.03
C ALA A 5 1.54 -35.07 31.18
N ILE A 6 2.73 -35.52 30.79
CA ILE A 6 3.64 -34.76 29.92
C ILE A 6 3.03 -34.61 28.52
N GLN A 7 2.40 -35.67 28.02
CA GLN A 7 1.76 -35.65 26.71
C GLN A 7 0.57 -34.67 26.65
N LEU A 8 -0.25 -34.60 27.72
CA LEU A 8 -1.32 -33.60 27.84
C LEU A 8 -0.79 -32.17 27.93
N MET A 9 0.27 -31.95 28.71
CA MET A 9 0.89 -30.63 28.86
C MET A 9 1.44 -30.12 27.53
N VAL A 10 2.10 -30.99 26.75
CA VAL A 10 2.60 -30.63 25.41
C VAL A 10 1.46 -30.27 24.46
N LEU A 11 0.37 -31.05 24.43
CA LEU A 11 -0.81 -30.74 23.61
C LEU A 11 -1.47 -29.42 24.00
N ALA A 12 -1.60 -29.14 25.29
CA ALA A 12 -2.17 -27.88 25.79
C ALA A 12 -1.28 -26.68 25.45
N VAL A 13 0.05 -26.82 25.57
CA VAL A 13 1.01 -25.77 25.19
C VAL A 13 0.99 -25.53 23.68
N LEU A 14 0.96 -26.58 22.85
CA LEU A 14 0.85 -26.44 21.40
C LEU A 14 -0.47 -25.75 20.99
N ALA A 15 -1.60 -26.11 21.62
CA ALA A 15 -2.87 -25.45 21.38
C ALA A 15 -2.85 -23.97 21.83
N ALA A 16 -2.25 -23.67 22.98
CA ALA A 16 -2.09 -22.30 23.47
C ALA A 16 -1.20 -21.46 22.56
N VAL A 17 -0.09 -22.02 22.05
CA VAL A 17 0.81 -21.35 21.10
C VAL A 17 0.09 -21.02 19.79
N MET A 18 -0.82 -21.89 19.31
CA MET A 18 -1.65 -21.64 18.13
C MET A 18 -2.78 -20.62 18.39
N LEU A 19 -3.15 -20.38 19.66
CA LEU A 19 -4.13 -19.36 20.08
C LEU A 19 -3.50 -17.96 20.28
N VAL A 20 -2.18 -17.86 20.44
CA VAL A 20 -1.48 -16.57 20.46
C VAL A 20 -1.40 -16.06 19.02
N GLY A 21 -2.26 -15.09 18.70
CA GLY A 21 -2.31 -14.47 17.37
C GLY A 21 -0.93 -13.98 16.94
N VAL A 22 -0.44 -14.51 15.83
CA VAL A 22 0.78 -14.03 15.18
C VAL A 22 0.51 -12.61 14.70
N CYS A 23 1.17 -11.63 15.31
CA CYS A 23 1.26 -10.28 14.75
C CYS A 23 2.24 -10.37 13.58
N HIS A 24 1.71 -10.47 12.36
CA HIS A 24 2.55 -10.47 11.17
C HIS A 24 3.00 -9.03 10.91
N ALA A 25 4.31 -8.80 10.93
CA ALA A 25 4.83 -7.50 10.52
C ALA A 25 4.54 -7.31 9.02
N CYS A 26 3.87 -6.21 8.67
CA CYS A 26 3.64 -5.85 7.28
C CYS A 26 4.95 -5.64 6.54
N LYS A 27 4.96 -5.92 5.24
CA LYS A 27 6.10 -5.58 4.38
C LYS A 27 6.25 -4.06 4.29
N ILE A 28 7.45 -3.63 3.91
CA ILE A 28 7.71 -2.20 3.63
C ILE A 28 6.90 -1.67 2.43
N SER A 29 6.45 -2.56 1.54
CA SER A 29 5.54 -2.30 0.41
C SER A 29 4.06 -2.26 0.83
N GLU A 30 3.76 -2.39 2.13
CA GLU A 30 2.41 -2.46 2.68
C GLU A 30 2.21 -1.42 3.79
N TYR A 31 0.95 -1.09 4.03
CA TYR A 31 0.45 -0.25 5.11
C TYR A 31 -0.28 -1.12 6.15
N PRO A 32 0.07 -1.00 7.44
CA PRO A 32 -0.61 -1.76 8.50
C PRO A 32 -1.99 -1.19 8.79
N CYS A 33 -3.00 -2.04 8.77
CA CYS A 33 -4.32 -1.70 9.26
C CYS A 33 -4.33 -1.55 10.79
N ARG A 34 -5.37 -0.91 11.34
CA ARG A 34 -5.52 -0.78 12.79
C ARG A 34 -5.56 -2.17 13.44
N GLY A 35 -4.78 -2.36 14.48
CA GLY A 35 -4.64 -3.64 15.17
C GLY A 35 -3.59 -4.57 14.56
N GLY A 36 -2.96 -4.22 13.42
CA GLY A 36 -1.78 -4.91 12.88
C GLY A 36 -2.00 -6.36 12.44
N ALA A 37 -3.25 -6.82 12.39
CA ALA A 37 -3.60 -8.18 11.96
C ALA A 37 -3.71 -8.32 10.43
N SER A 38 -3.88 -7.20 9.73
CA SER A 38 -3.98 -7.12 8.27
C SER A 38 -3.13 -5.98 7.73
N CYS A 39 -2.69 -6.14 6.47
CA CYS A 39 -1.87 -5.19 5.75
C CYS A 39 -2.48 -4.97 4.37
N VAL A 40 -2.48 -3.72 3.90
CA VAL A 40 -2.90 -3.37 2.55
C VAL A 40 -1.69 -2.86 1.75
N PRO A 41 -1.60 -3.08 0.44
CA PRO A 41 -0.52 -2.51 -0.37
C PRO A 41 -0.47 -0.98 -0.28
N LEU A 42 0.72 -0.38 -0.39
CA LEU A 42 0.86 1.09 -0.30
C LEU A 42 0.06 1.87 -1.35
N ASP A 43 -0.20 1.30 -2.54
CA ASP A 43 -1.02 1.92 -3.58
C ASP A 43 -2.53 1.88 -3.27
N LYS A 44 -2.94 1.11 -2.26
CA LYS A 44 -4.32 1.09 -1.75
C LYS A 44 -4.55 2.05 -0.60
N TYR A 45 -3.49 2.60 -0.01
CA TYR A 45 -3.67 3.64 0.99
C TYR A 45 -4.21 4.93 0.35
N CYS A 46 -5.30 5.47 0.88
CA CYS A 46 -5.92 6.69 0.37
C CYS A 46 -6.36 6.59 -1.11
N ASP A 47 -6.82 5.41 -1.53
CA ASP A 47 -7.39 5.16 -2.85
C ASP A 47 -8.92 5.43 -2.89
N GLY A 48 -9.50 5.74 -1.73
CA GLY A 48 -10.92 6.03 -1.54
C GLY A 48 -11.79 4.80 -1.25
N ARG A 49 -11.18 3.65 -0.94
CA ARG A 49 -11.87 2.41 -0.58
C ARG A 49 -11.37 1.90 0.76
N ASP A 50 -12.27 1.34 1.55
CA ASP A 50 -11.91 0.68 2.80
C ASP A 50 -11.42 -0.75 2.51
N ASP A 51 -10.12 -0.90 2.26
CA ASP A 51 -9.48 -2.20 2.04
C ASP A 51 -9.11 -2.87 3.37
N CYS A 52 -8.93 -2.10 4.45
CA CYS A 52 -8.70 -2.65 5.79
C CYS A 52 -9.97 -3.24 6.44
N GLY A 53 -11.16 -2.81 6.01
CA GLY A 53 -12.47 -3.17 6.59
C GLY A 53 -12.81 -2.40 7.87
N ASP A 54 -11.92 -1.53 8.32
CA ASP A 54 -12.05 -0.68 9.50
C ASP A 54 -11.77 0.82 9.20
N GLY A 55 -11.54 1.14 7.93
CA GLY A 55 -11.25 2.46 7.38
C GLY A 55 -9.92 3.06 7.81
N SER A 56 -8.98 2.27 8.34
CA SER A 56 -7.69 2.79 8.84
C SER A 56 -6.72 3.22 7.75
N ASP A 57 -6.89 2.70 6.55
CA ASP A 57 -6.26 3.10 5.29
C ASP A 57 -6.84 4.39 4.68
N GLU A 58 -8.05 4.80 5.10
CA GLU A 58 -8.79 5.96 4.57
C GLU A 58 -9.10 7.05 5.63
N PRO A 59 -8.10 7.57 6.38
CA PRO A 59 -8.37 8.62 7.35
C PRO A 59 -8.80 9.92 6.65
N LYS A 60 -9.63 10.73 7.33
CA LYS A 60 -10.22 11.97 6.78
C LYS A 60 -9.24 12.93 6.08
N MET A 61 -7.98 12.94 6.51
CA MET A 61 -6.90 13.80 5.98
C MET A 61 -5.78 12.97 5.33
N CYS A 62 -6.12 11.83 4.72
CA CYS A 62 -5.16 11.01 3.98
C CYS A 62 -4.69 11.72 2.71
N THR A 63 -3.50 11.34 2.23
CA THR A 63 -2.97 11.78 0.94
C THR A 63 -2.05 10.72 0.36
N VAL A 64 -2.10 10.57 -0.97
CA VAL A 64 -1.14 9.77 -1.75
C VAL A 64 0.16 10.55 -2.02
N CYS A 65 0.15 11.87 -1.81
CA CYS A 65 1.28 12.75 -2.10
C CYS A 65 2.29 12.82 -0.94
N ASN A 66 3.54 13.18 -1.28
CA ASN A 66 4.67 13.31 -0.35
C ASN A 66 4.97 12.02 0.42
N ARG A 67 4.90 10.88 -0.29
CA ARG A 67 5.19 9.55 0.24
C ARG A 67 6.23 8.83 -0.59
N THR A 68 6.94 7.94 0.09
CA THR A 68 7.83 6.95 -0.51
C THR A 68 7.09 5.64 -0.69
N TYR A 69 7.06 5.13 -1.92
CA TYR A 69 6.45 3.88 -2.30
C TYR A 69 7.52 2.83 -2.53
N TYR A 70 7.34 1.69 -1.87
CA TYR A 70 8.09 0.48 -2.10
C TYR A 70 7.20 -0.51 -2.84
N GLY A 71 7.81 -1.42 -3.59
CA GLY A 71 7.08 -2.47 -4.29
C GLY A 71 7.75 -3.81 -4.19
N ASP A 72 7.06 -4.83 -4.67
CA ASP A 72 7.52 -6.22 -4.75
C ASP A 72 7.78 -6.57 -6.22
N ILE A 73 8.81 -7.36 -6.48
CA ILE A 73 9.17 -7.79 -7.84
C ILE A 73 8.01 -8.52 -8.53
N GLY A 74 7.79 -8.19 -9.81
CA GLY A 74 6.77 -8.84 -10.64
C GLY A 74 5.35 -8.38 -10.33
N ARG A 75 5.19 -7.43 -9.40
CA ARG A 75 3.92 -6.78 -9.12
C ARG A 75 3.89 -5.39 -9.75
N THR A 76 2.74 -5.04 -10.30
CA THR A 76 2.47 -3.71 -10.85
C THR A 76 1.53 -2.97 -9.91
N TYR A 77 1.97 -1.82 -9.42
CA TYR A 77 1.18 -0.96 -8.54
C TYR A 77 0.45 0.09 -9.37
N THR A 78 -0.82 0.37 -9.04
CA THR A 78 -1.63 1.37 -9.75
C THR A 78 -1.91 2.55 -8.85
N LEU A 79 -1.21 3.67 -9.06
CA LEU A 79 -1.39 4.85 -8.23
C LEU A 79 -2.31 5.85 -8.90
N THR A 80 -3.36 6.32 -8.22
CA THR A 80 -4.26 7.38 -8.71
C THR A 80 -4.06 8.65 -7.89
N VAL A 81 -3.61 9.74 -8.52
CA VAL A 81 -3.49 11.04 -7.83
C VAL A 81 -4.78 11.86 -8.01
N PRO A 82 -5.55 12.11 -6.93
CA PRO A 82 -6.78 12.88 -7.02
C PRO A 82 -6.47 14.36 -7.28
N PRO A 83 -7.38 15.10 -7.94
CA PRO A 83 -7.24 16.53 -8.08
C PRO A 83 -7.17 17.21 -6.71
N PRO A 84 -6.31 18.22 -6.56
CA PRO A 84 -6.17 18.99 -5.34
C PRO A 84 -7.42 19.83 -5.07
N GLN A 85 -7.57 20.22 -3.81
CA GLN A 85 -8.61 21.17 -3.44
C GLN A 85 -8.19 22.58 -3.90
N TRP A 86 -9.01 23.20 -4.75
CA TRP A 86 -8.73 24.52 -5.37
C TRP A 86 -8.45 25.66 -4.39
N ASN A 87 -8.81 25.51 -3.11
CA ASN A 87 -8.59 26.48 -2.05
C ASN A 87 -7.18 26.39 -1.41
N ARG A 88 -6.32 25.47 -1.87
CA ARG A 88 -5.02 25.17 -1.26
C ARG A 88 -3.88 25.15 -2.30
N LEU A 89 -3.82 26.20 -3.12
CA LEU A 89 -2.78 26.42 -4.12
C LEU A 89 -1.60 27.25 -3.57
N PRO A 90 -0.35 26.99 -4.03
CA PRO A 90 0.04 25.94 -4.96
C PRO A 90 0.02 24.56 -4.30
N PHE A 91 -0.53 23.56 -4.99
CA PHE A 91 -0.42 22.16 -4.57
C PHE A 91 0.78 21.55 -5.29
N LEU A 92 1.68 20.94 -4.54
CA LEU A 92 2.78 20.15 -5.08
C LEU A 92 2.63 18.73 -4.55
N CYS A 93 2.54 17.76 -5.46
CA CYS A 93 2.45 16.34 -5.14
C CYS A 93 3.75 15.67 -5.56
N HIS A 94 4.63 15.39 -4.60
CA HIS A 94 5.85 14.64 -4.87
C HIS A 94 5.63 13.16 -4.55
N LEU A 95 5.94 12.28 -5.50
CA LEU A 95 5.87 10.83 -5.32
C LEU A 95 7.29 10.29 -5.45
N THR A 96 7.72 9.48 -4.49
CA THR A 96 9.05 8.87 -4.51
C THR A 96 8.89 7.37 -4.60
N PHE A 97 9.49 6.74 -5.61
CA PHE A 97 9.49 5.29 -5.76
C PHE A 97 10.89 4.77 -5.45
N THR A 98 10.99 3.72 -4.64
CA THR A 98 12.27 3.16 -4.21
C THR A 98 12.36 1.69 -4.55
N ALA A 99 13.42 1.33 -5.29
CA ALA A 99 13.84 -0.02 -5.60
C ALA A 99 15.23 -0.24 -4.98
N SER A 100 15.25 -0.65 -3.71
CA SER A 100 16.49 -0.86 -2.93
C SER A 100 17.13 -2.24 -3.15
N GLY A 101 16.66 -3.00 -4.13
CA GLY A 101 17.13 -4.35 -4.44
C GLY A 101 16.43 -5.45 -3.65
N HIS A 102 17.00 -6.66 -3.71
CA HIS A 102 16.46 -7.87 -3.08
C HIS A 102 15.01 -8.18 -3.50
N GLU A 103 14.05 -8.09 -2.59
CA GLU A 103 12.62 -8.37 -2.84
C GLU A 103 11.90 -7.17 -3.47
N GLN A 104 12.53 -5.98 -3.47
CA GLN A 104 11.96 -4.74 -4.00
C GLN A 104 12.34 -4.45 -5.46
N GLY A 105 13.19 -5.29 -6.05
CA GLY A 105 13.73 -5.10 -7.39
C GLY A 105 14.78 -4.00 -7.43
N ASP A 106 15.46 -3.89 -8.57
CA ASP A 106 16.53 -2.91 -8.78
C ASP A 106 16.11 -1.79 -9.74
N ILE A 107 14.95 -1.94 -10.38
CA ILE A 107 14.45 -1.03 -11.41
C ILE A 107 13.00 -0.69 -11.09
N VAL A 108 12.73 0.61 -10.95
CA VAL A 108 11.39 1.18 -11.01
C VAL A 108 11.12 1.57 -12.46
N GLN A 109 10.12 0.96 -13.07
CA GLN A 109 9.60 1.43 -14.35
C GLN A 109 8.24 2.09 -14.10
N VAL A 110 8.03 3.27 -14.68
CA VAL A 110 6.76 3.99 -14.63
C VAL A 110 6.17 3.95 -16.03
N SER A 111 5.04 3.26 -16.20
CA SER A 111 4.33 3.13 -17.47
C SER A 111 2.87 3.56 -17.34
N ASP A 112 2.19 3.70 -18.49
CA ASP A 112 0.76 3.96 -18.58
C ASP A 112 0.32 5.22 -17.81
N PHE A 113 1.00 6.34 -18.09
CA PHE A 113 0.72 7.61 -17.45
C PHE A 113 -0.35 8.40 -18.19
N ASP A 114 -1.51 8.58 -17.55
CA ASP A 114 -2.56 9.48 -18.03
C ASP A 114 -2.27 10.91 -17.52
N VAL A 115 -1.49 11.71 -18.25
CA VAL A 115 -1.27 13.12 -17.88
C VAL A 115 -2.54 13.91 -18.19
N ALA A 116 -3.19 14.44 -17.16
CA ALA A 116 -4.28 15.39 -17.37
C ALA A 116 -3.97 16.77 -16.80
N SER A 117 -4.23 17.78 -17.63
CA SER A 117 -4.19 19.18 -17.21
C SER A 117 -5.54 19.59 -16.62
N PHE A 118 -5.55 20.10 -15.40
CA PHE A 118 -6.74 20.69 -14.79
C PHE A 118 -6.80 22.18 -15.16
N PRO A 119 -7.67 22.61 -16.09
CA PRO A 119 -7.78 24.03 -16.42
C PRO A 119 -8.27 24.82 -15.21
N SER A 120 -7.70 26.02 -15.01
CA SER A 120 -8.11 26.98 -13.99
C SER A 120 -9.57 27.40 -14.22
N LYS A 121 -10.52 26.76 -13.53
CA LYS A 121 -11.95 27.13 -13.41
C LYS A 121 -12.60 27.81 -14.63
N ALA A 122 -13.10 27.02 -15.60
CA ALA A 122 -14.23 27.40 -16.45
C ALA A 122 -14.77 26.17 -17.21
N ASN A 123 -15.44 25.26 -16.50
CA ASN A 123 -16.58 24.43 -16.97
C ASN A 123 -16.64 23.11 -16.20
N ARG A 124 -17.69 22.98 -15.40
CA ARG A 124 -18.16 21.68 -14.89
C ARG A 124 -18.73 20.90 -16.07
N ALA A 125 -17.95 19.97 -16.63
CA ALA A 125 -18.40 18.70 -17.19
C ALA A 125 -17.18 17.95 -17.78
N GLY A 126 -16.79 16.82 -17.17
CA GLY A 126 -16.21 15.73 -17.94
C GLY A 126 -14.68 15.63 -18.12
N GLN A 127 -13.84 16.35 -17.39
CA GLN A 127 -12.40 16.06 -17.38
C GLN A 127 -11.98 15.42 -16.05
N GLN A 128 -12.32 14.14 -15.92
CA GLN A 128 -11.69 13.24 -14.97
C GLN A 128 -10.31 12.88 -15.51
N GLY A 129 -9.40 13.83 -15.39
CA GLY A 129 -8.00 13.56 -15.50
C GLY A 129 -7.55 12.70 -14.32
N SER A 130 -7.45 11.40 -14.52
CA SER A 130 -6.90 10.50 -13.52
C SER A 130 -5.42 10.35 -13.82
N ASN A 131 -4.52 10.95 -13.03
CA ASN A 131 -3.08 10.69 -13.14
C ASN A 131 -2.81 9.29 -12.58
N ARG A 132 -3.11 8.27 -13.39
CA ARG A 132 -2.81 6.88 -13.13
C ARG A 132 -1.42 6.56 -13.64
N ALA A 133 -0.71 5.73 -12.90
CA ALA A 133 0.56 5.17 -13.33
C ALA A 133 0.63 3.71 -12.91
N ALA A 134 1.09 2.86 -13.82
CA ALA A 134 1.51 1.51 -13.53
C ALA A 134 2.99 1.53 -13.15
N ILE A 135 3.32 0.97 -11.99
CA ILE A 135 4.70 0.93 -11.50
C ILE A 135 5.13 -0.53 -11.33
N PRO A 136 5.63 -1.18 -12.39
CA PRO A 136 6.31 -2.48 -12.27
C PRO A 136 7.65 -2.35 -11.54
N MET A 137 7.90 -3.28 -10.61
CA MET A 137 9.23 -3.52 -10.01
C MET A 137 9.84 -4.78 -10.62
N THR A 138 11.06 -4.68 -11.15
CA THR A 138 11.74 -5.81 -11.80
C THR A 138 13.20 -5.95 -11.35
N ARG A 139 13.73 -7.17 -11.48
CA ARG A 139 15.18 -7.44 -11.44
C ARG A 139 15.78 -7.29 -12.83
N PRO A 140 17.06 -6.91 -12.97
CA PRO A 140 17.75 -6.93 -14.24
C PRO A 140 17.76 -8.37 -14.76
N PHE A 141 17.44 -8.53 -16.04
CA PHE A 141 17.68 -9.78 -16.76
C PHE A 141 19.20 -9.93 -16.90
N ILE A 142 19.83 -10.66 -15.99
CA ILE A 142 21.22 -11.13 -16.11
C ILE A 142 21.18 -12.62 -16.42
#